data_AF-A0A538CU97-F1
#
_entry.id   AF-A0A538CU97-F1
#
_cell.length_a   1.000
_cell.length_b   1.000
_cell.length_c   1.000
_cell.angle_alpha   90.00
_cell.angle_beta   90.00
_cell.angle_gamma   90.00
#
_symmetry.space_group_name_H-M   'P 1'
#
loop_
_entity.id
_entity.type
_entity.pdbx_description
1 polymer ?
#
loop_
_entity_poly.entity_id
_entity_poly.type
_entity_poly.pdbx_seq_one_letter_code
_entity_poly.pdbx_strand_id
1 'polypeptide(L)'
;AYGEAIASDRPVAIVARTIKGKGVKAVEDKPSWHGKALDNPEEAIEELGGIRNIVVQVAKPETSGRTVEIEHGKLELPRYELGDEVATRKAYGEALAALGKARGDVVAMDGEVSNSTFAEIFRDGVPDRYFEMFIAEEQLLATAVGMQVTGWRPFASTFAAFISRAYDFVRMSAISRANYCLSGSHAGVSIGEDGPSQMALEDIAALRAVHGSTVLHPCDANQTAKLVAKMADRDGIVYLRTLR
;
A
#
# COMPACT_ATOMS: atom_id res chain seq x y z
N ALA A 1 22.89 9.60 19.60
CA ALA A 1 21.78 8.80 19.01
C ALA A 1 20.81 9.65 18.20
N TYR A 2 19.78 10.30 18.78
CA TYR A 2 18.78 11.03 17.98
C TYR A 2 19.34 12.23 17.19
N GLY A 3 20.24 13.02 17.77
CA GLY A 3 20.91 14.11 17.05
C GLY A 3 21.76 13.62 15.87
N GLU A 4 22.50 12.53 16.04
CA GLU A 4 23.25 11.87 14.95
C GLU A 4 22.31 11.31 13.88
N ALA A 5 21.17 10.75 14.28
CA ALA A 5 20.18 10.24 13.34
C ALA A 5 19.58 11.35 12.46
N ILE A 6 19.27 12.51 13.05
CA ILE A 6 18.76 13.68 12.32
C ILE A 6 19.81 14.25 11.36
N ALA A 7 21.09 14.20 11.73
CA ALA A 7 22.19 14.69 10.89
C ALA A 7 22.58 13.71 9.76
N SER A 8 21.95 12.54 9.67
CA SER A 8 22.31 11.51 8.71
C SER A 8 21.59 11.70 7.37
N ASP A 9 22.31 11.42 6.29
CA ASP A 9 21.85 11.38 4.90
C ASP A 9 21.31 10.01 4.45
N ARG A 10 21.26 9.04 5.38
CA ARG A 10 20.83 7.66 5.14
C ARG A 10 19.82 7.21 6.20
N PRO A 11 19.03 6.15 5.93
CA PRO A 11 18.20 5.54 6.96
C PRO A 11 19.04 5.10 8.17
N VAL A 12 18.59 5.43 9.38
CA VAL A 12 19.30 5.14 10.64
C VAL A 12 18.50 4.19 11.51
N ALA A 13 19.13 3.10 11.95
CA ALA A 13 18.59 2.19 12.95
C ALA A 13 19.16 2.53 14.34
N ILE A 14 18.30 2.88 15.30
CA ILE A 14 18.69 3.05 16.70
C ILE A 14 18.45 1.73 17.43
N VAL A 15 19.53 1.01 17.75
CA VAL A 15 19.47 -0.24 18.52
C VAL A 15 19.42 0.07 20.02
N ALA A 16 18.20 0.19 20.56
CA ALA A 16 17.99 0.48 21.96
C ALA A 16 17.98 -0.82 22.80
N ARG A 17 18.96 -0.97 23.71
CA ARG A 17 18.93 -2.02 24.72
C ARG A 17 17.90 -1.67 25.79
N THR A 18 16.85 -2.46 25.91
CA THR A 18 15.76 -2.27 26.89
C THR A 18 15.59 -3.51 27.76
N ILE A 19 14.95 -3.34 28.93
CA ILE A 19 14.51 -4.44 29.79
C ILE A 19 12.98 -4.44 29.79
N LYS A 20 12.35 -5.58 29.48
CA LYS A 20 10.88 -5.68 29.46
C LYS A 20 10.35 -5.59 30.89
N GLY A 21 9.31 -4.76 31.10
CA GLY A 21 8.76 -4.53 32.44
C GLY A 21 9.69 -3.76 33.39
N LYS A 22 10.67 -3.02 32.86
CA LYS A 22 11.63 -2.24 33.64
C LYS A 22 10.95 -1.36 34.69
N GLY A 23 11.41 -1.45 35.93
CA GLY A 23 10.94 -0.66 37.07
C GLY A 23 9.88 -1.35 37.92
N VAL A 24 9.41 -2.56 37.53
CA VAL A 24 8.42 -3.32 38.29
C VAL A 24 8.98 -4.71 38.60
N LYS A 25 9.41 -4.96 39.84
CA LYS A 25 10.14 -6.18 40.25
C LYS A 25 9.37 -7.47 39.97
N ALA A 26 8.05 -7.42 40.05
CA ALA A 26 7.19 -8.56 39.79
C ALA A 26 7.38 -9.11 38.36
N VAL A 27 7.71 -8.25 37.38
CA VAL A 27 7.71 -8.59 35.95
C VAL A 27 8.99 -8.21 35.20
N GLU A 28 9.89 -7.43 35.81
CA GLU A 28 11.13 -6.96 35.18
C GLU A 28 12.00 -8.13 34.72
N ASP A 29 12.33 -8.13 33.43
CA ASP A 29 13.14 -9.15 32.74
C ASP A 29 12.61 -10.58 32.88
N LYS A 30 11.30 -10.75 33.15
CA LYS A 30 10.69 -12.07 33.30
C LYS A 30 9.92 -12.48 32.04
N PRO A 31 10.03 -13.76 31.63
CA PRO A 31 9.22 -14.29 30.54
C PRO A 31 7.74 -14.37 30.96
N SER A 32 6.87 -14.68 29.99
CA SER A 32 5.44 -14.98 30.22
C SER A 32 4.55 -13.83 30.72
N TRP A 33 5.05 -12.59 30.75
CA TRP A 33 4.29 -11.39 31.12
C TRP A 33 3.87 -10.50 29.93
N HIS A 34 4.13 -10.92 28.68
CA HIS A 34 3.68 -10.15 27.51
C HIS A 34 2.15 -10.15 27.41
N GLY A 35 1.56 -8.96 27.29
CA GLY A 35 0.11 -8.80 27.11
C GLY A 35 -0.73 -9.17 28.34
N LYS A 36 -0.11 -9.34 29.52
CA LYS A 36 -0.81 -9.62 30.78
C LYS A 36 -0.89 -8.37 31.64
N ALA A 37 -2.06 -8.14 32.24
CA ALA A 37 -2.22 -7.14 33.29
C ALA A 37 -1.44 -7.57 34.55
N LEU A 38 -1.04 -6.60 35.37
CA LEU A 38 -0.43 -6.87 36.67
C LEU A 38 -1.51 -7.21 37.70
N ASP A 39 -1.21 -8.18 38.57
CA ASP A 39 -2.12 -8.57 39.65
C ASP A 39 -2.23 -7.47 40.72
N ASN A 40 -1.12 -6.78 41.03
CA ASN A 40 -1.04 -5.70 42.01
C ASN A 40 -0.50 -4.40 41.36
N PRO A 41 -1.34 -3.63 40.63
CA PRO A 41 -0.88 -2.42 39.95
C PRO A 41 -0.46 -1.30 40.92
N GLU A 42 -1.02 -1.22 42.13
CA GLU A 42 -0.68 -0.19 43.12
C GLU A 42 0.76 -0.33 43.60
N GLU A 43 1.21 -1.57 43.86
CA GLU A 43 2.59 -1.87 44.24
C GLU A 43 3.58 -1.45 43.13
N ALA A 44 3.24 -1.76 41.89
CA ALA A 44 4.04 -1.35 40.73
C ALA A 44 4.13 0.19 40.60
N ILE A 45 3.02 0.90 40.85
CA ILE A 45 3.01 2.37 40.85
C ILE A 45 3.92 2.91 41.97
N GLU A 46 3.87 2.34 43.17
CA GLU A 46 4.74 2.72 44.27
C GLU A 46 6.22 2.48 43.93
N GLU A 47 6.57 1.31 43.37
CA GLU A 47 7.94 1.02 42.89
C GLU A 47 8.45 2.01 41.85
N LEU A 48 7.56 2.53 41.00
CA LEU A 48 7.86 3.53 39.98
C LEU A 48 7.93 4.98 40.51
N GLY A 49 7.82 5.16 41.83
CA GLY A 49 7.90 6.46 42.50
C GLY A 49 6.54 7.11 42.80
N GLY A 50 5.46 6.33 42.81
CA GLY A 50 4.11 6.78 43.15
C GLY A 50 3.36 7.47 42.00
N ILE A 51 2.10 7.82 42.26
CA ILE A 51 1.27 8.55 41.31
C ILE A 51 1.84 9.97 41.14
N ARG A 52 2.19 10.32 39.89
CA ARG A 52 2.66 11.64 39.52
C ARG A 52 1.88 12.18 38.33
N ASN A 53 1.56 13.47 38.39
CA ASN A 53 0.97 14.20 37.27
C ASN A 53 2.08 15.02 36.61
N ILE A 54 2.47 14.67 35.38
CA ILE A 54 3.48 15.39 34.61
C ILE A 54 2.78 16.12 33.46
N VAL A 55 3.00 17.43 33.35
CA VAL A 55 2.63 18.20 32.17
C VAL A 55 3.91 18.43 31.38
N VAL A 56 3.99 17.87 30.17
CA VAL A 56 5.10 18.08 29.25
C VAL A 56 4.69 19.08 28.19
N GLN A 57 5.39 20.21 28.11
CA GLN A 57 5.28 21.11 26.96
C GLN A 57 6.17 20.57 25.84
N VAL A 58 5.56 20.22 24.71
CA VAL A 58 6.27 19.75 23.52
C VAL A 58 6.39 20.86 22.49
N ALA A 59 7.55 20.93 21.83
CA ALA A 59 7.71 21.79 20.68
C ALA A 59 6.76 21.32 19.55
N LYS A 60 6.03 22.25 18.94
CA LYS A 60 5.24 21.93 17.75
C LYS A 60 6.19 21.74 16.56
N PRO A 61 5.88 20.84 15.62
CA PRO A 61 6.65 20.76 14.38
C PRO A 61 6.57 22.09 13.64
N GLU A 62 7.63 22.43 12.90
CA GLU A 62 7.60 23.58 12.00
C GLU A 62 6.56 23.32 10.90
N THR A 63 5.48 24.09 10.92
CA THR A 63 4.41 24.01 9.91
C THR A 63 4.62 25.00 8.76
N SER A 64 5.82 25.57 8.62
CA SER A 64 6.18 26.57 7.60
C SER A 64 6.28 25.97 6.19
N GLY A 65 6.14 24.65 6.05
CA GLY A 65 6.09 23.97 4.76
C GLY A 65 4.93 24.46 3.91
N ARG A 66 5.22 24.76 2.63
CA ARG A 66 4.20 25.00 1.61
C ARG A 66 3.30 23.76 1.51
N THR A 67 1.99 23.94 1.57
CA THR A 67 1.06 22.94 1.04
C THR A 67 1.42 22.75 -0.43
N VAL A 68 1.82 21.54 -0.81
CA VAL A 68 2.03 21.22 -2.23
C VAL A 68 0.65 21.21 -2.85
N GLU A 69 0.32 22.23 -3.63
CA GLU A 69 -0.85 22.17 -4.50
C GLU A 69 -0.58 21.13 -5.57
N ILE A 70 -1.41 20.09 -5.59
CA ILE A 70 -1.33 19.05 -6.59
C ILE A 70 -2.13 19.50 -7.80
N GLU A 71 -1.45 19.70 -8.92
CA GLU A 71 -2.12 20.10 -10.16
C GLU A 71 -2.89 18.93 -10.78
N HIS A 72 -4.09 19.24 -11.27
CA HIS A 72 -4.92 18.31 -12.03
C HIS A 72 -5.22 18.91 -13.40
N GLY A 73 -4.91 18.15 -14.45
CA GLY A 73 -5.22 18.46 -15.84
C GLY A 73 -6.48 17.77 -16.34
N LYS A 74 -6.75 17.93 -17.63
CA LYS A 74 -7.83 17.24 -18.32
C LYS A 74 -7.47 15.77 -18.53
N LEU A 75 -8.33 14.86 -18.09
CA LEU A 75 -8.16 13.43 -18.33
C LEU A 75 -8.65 13.05 -19.74
N GLU A 76 -7.74 12.47 -20.53
CA GLU A 76 -8.04 11.88 -21.83
C GLU A 76 -7.69 10.40 -21.81
N LEU A 77 -8.71 9.55 -21.64
CA LEU A 77 -8.54 8.10 -21.59
C LEU A 77 -8.33 7.51 -23.00
N PRO A 78 -7.54 6.42 -23.11
CA PRO A 78 -7.48 5.67 -24.36
C PRO A 78 -8.86 5.15 -24.74
N ARG A 79 -9.08 5.04 -26.06
CA ARG A 79 -10.30 4.51 -26.66
C ARG A 79 -9.90 3.44 -27.66
N TYR A 80 -10.70 2.39 -27.71
CA TYR A 80 -10.48 1.23 -28.57
C TYR A 80 -11.73 1.02 -29.42
N GLU A 81 -11.52 0.71 -30.69
CA GLU A 81 -12.60 0.49 -31.65
C GLU A 81 -13.20 -0.91 -31.49
N LEU A 82 -14.42 -1.09 -31.99
CA LEU A 82 -15.05 -2.40 -31.97
C LEU A 82 -14.25 -3.38 -32.85
N GLY A 83 -13.79 -4.48 -32.25
CA GLY A 83 -12.97 -5.50 -32.91
C GLY A 83 -11.49 -5.43 -32.55
N ASP A 84 -11.03 -4.40 -31.84
CA ASP A 84 -9.66 -4.34 -31.33
C ASP A 84 -9.41 -5.45 -30.30
N GLU A 85 -8.39 -6.28 -30.53
CA GLU A 85 -7.95 -7.34 -29.62
C GLU A 85 -6.89 -6.81 -28.65
N VAL A 86 -7.35 -6.16 -27.57
CA VAL A 86 -6.47 -5.58 -26.55
C VAL A 86 -6.68 -6.27 -25.20
N ALA A 87 -5.62 -6.88 -24.67
CA ALA A 87 -5.63 -7.47 -23.34
C ALA A 87 -5.90 -6.40 -22.27
N THR A 88 -6.74 -6.74 -21.27
CA THR A 88 -7.13 -5.77 -20.23
C THR A 88 -5.93 -5.31 -19.39
N ARG A 89 -4.88 -6.12 -19.23
CA ARG A 89 -3.64 -5.67 -18.56
C ARG A 89 -2.92 -4.54 -19.33
N LYS A 90 -2.93 -4.59 -20.67
CA LYS A 90 -2.34 -3.54 -21.50
C LYS A 90 -3.16 -2.25 -21.41
N ALA A 91 -4.49 -2.38 -21.50
CA ALA A 91 -5.40 -1.26 -21.32
C ALA A 91 -5.28 -0.63 -19.91
N TYR A 92 -4.98 -1.42 -18.88
CA TYR A 92 -4.66 -0.91 -17.55
C TYR A 92 -3.43 0.00 -17.57
N GLY A 93 -2.32 -0.45 -18.17
CA GLY A 93 -1.10 0.36 -18.28
C GLY A 93 -1.32 1.67 -19.03
N GLU A 94 -1.99 1.63 -20.18
CA GLU A 94 -2.30 2.82 -20.99
C GLU A 94 -3.23 3.80 -20.25
N ALA A 95 -4.26 3.29 -19.58
CA ALA A 95 -5.18 4.12 -18.81
C ALA A 95 -4.54 4.69 -17.54
N LEU A 96 -3.68 3.93 -16.87
CA LEU A 96 -2.94 4.39 -15.70
C LEU A 96 -1.98 5.53 -16.08
N ALA A 97 -1.25 5.38 -17.19
CA ALA A 97 -0.36 6.44 -17.69
C ALA A 97 -1.14 7.72 -18.05
N ALA A 98 -2.30 7.58 -18.73
CA ALA A 98 -3.17 8.71 -19.02
C ALA A 98 -3.69 9.39 -17.73
N LEU A 99 -4.08 8.59 -16.74
CA LEU A 99 -4.52 9.07 -15.43
C LEU A 99 -3.40 9.82 -14.70
N GLY A 100 -2.18 9.28 -14.67
CA GLY A 100 -1.01 9.91 -14.06
C GLY A 100 -0.68 11.26 -14.68
N LYS A 101 -0.75 11.39 -16.00
CA LYS A 101 -0.54 12.67 -16.70
C LYS A 101 -1.60 13.72 -16.35
N ALA A 102 -2.83 13.29 -16.12
CA ALA A 102 -3.93 14.19 -15.79
C ALA A 102 -4.06 14.50 -14.28
N ARG A 103 -3.51 13.66 -13.40
CA ARG A 103 -3.68 13.80 -11.95
C ARG A 103 -2.35 13.78 -11.26
N GLY A 104 -1.96 14.91 -10.65
CA GLY A 104 -0.69 15.04 -9.93
C GLY A 104 -0.57 14.19 -8.67
N ASP A 105 -1.68 13.69 -8.10
CA ASP A 105 -1.71 12.90 -6.86
C ASP A 105 -1.50 11.40 -7.11
N VAL A 106 -1.57 10.95 -8.36
CA VAL A 106 -1.44 9.53 -8.70
C VAL A 106 0.02 9.12 -8.73
N VAL A 107 0.34 8.04 -8.03
CA VAL A 107 1.63 7.34 -8.10
C VAL A 107 1.41 5.90 -8.50
N ALA A 108 2.33 5.32 -9.25
CA ALA A 108 2.30 3.91 -9.62
C ALA A 108 3.45 3.16 -8.94
N MET A 109 3.21 1.92 -8.57
CA MET A 109 4.22 1.05 -7.99
C MET A 109 4.01 -0.39 -8.44
N ASP A 110 5.09 -1.11 -8.73
CA ASP A 110 5.02 -2.48 -9.24
C ASP A 110 6.02 -3.38 -8.51
N GLY A 111 5.71 -4.67 -8.42
CA GLY A 111 6.56 -5.69 -7.80
C GLY A 111 7.46 -6.42 -8.81
N GLU A 112 8.29 -5.68 -9.56
CA GLU A 112 9.23 -6.21 -10.57
C GLU A 112 8.60 -6.98 -11.76
N VAL A 113 7.33 -6.74 -12.06
CA VAL A 113 6.60 -7.35 -13.18
C VAL A 113 5.94 -6.31 -14.08
N SER A 114 6.50 -5.09 -14.12
CA SER A 114 5.93 -3.93 -14.78
C SER A 114 5.80 -4.08 -16.30
N ASN A 115 6.66 -4.88 -16.90
CA ASN A 115 6.61 -5.27 -18.32
C ASN A 115 5.46 -6.23 -18.63
N SER A 116 4.93 -6.88 -17.60
CA SER A 116 3.89 -7.90 -17.70
C SER A 116 2.53 -7.36 -17.26
N THR A 117 2.51 -6.50 -16.24
CA THR A 117 1.33 -5.72 -15.82
C THR A 117 1.08 -4.52 -16.73
N PHE A 118 2.06 -4.13 -17.55
CA PHE A 118 2.12 -2.88 -18.33
C PHE A 118 2.17 -1.60 -17.50
N ALA A 119 2.47 -1.67 -16.20
CA ALA A 119 2.76 -0.49 -15.39
C ALA A 119 3.99 0.29 -15.89
N GLU A 120 4.85 -0.34 -16.70
CA GLU A 120 5.96 0.34 -17.36
C GLU A 120 5.53 1.50 -18.29
N ILE A 121 4.30 1.46 -18.83
CA ILE A 121 3.76 2.56 -19.63
C ILE A 121 3.60 3.83 -18.77
N PHE A 122 3.23 3.67 -17.49
CA PHE A 122 3.22 4.77 -16.53
C PHE A 122 4.64 5.20 -16.19
N ARG A 123 5.56 4.26 -15.92
CA ARG A 123 6.98 4.54 -15.66
C ARG A 123 7.58 5.43 -16.74
N ASP A 124 7.37 5.09 -18.00
CA ASP A 124 7.97 5.80 -19.12
C ASP A 124 7.29 7.15 -19.36
N GLY A 125 6.00 7.28 -19.03
CA GLY A 125 5.22 8.50 -19.20
C GLY A 125 5.26 9.50 -18.04
N VAL A 126 5.50 9.03 -16.82
CA VAL A 126 5.48 9.79 -15.55
C VAL A 126 6.54 9.22 -14.57
N PRO A 127 7.84 9.24 -14.96
CA PRO A 127 8.89 8.49 -14.24
C PRO A 127 9.09 8.93 -12.78
N ASP A 128 8.95 10.22 -12.50
CA ASP A 128 9.17 10.78 -11.15
C ASP A 128 8.11 10.32 -10.12
N ARG A 129 7.05 9.64 -10.56
CA ARG A 129 5.96 9.12 -9.72
C ARG A 129 5.76 7.61 -9.87
N TYR A 130 6.73 6.93 -10.48
CA TYR A 130 6.80 5.48 -10.52
C TYR A 130 7.79 4.96 -9.47
N PHE A 131 7.39 3.93 -8.73
CA PHE A 131 8.21 3.32 -7.70
C PHE A 131 8.38 1.83 -8.00
N GLU A 132 9.60 1.42 -8.28
CA GLU A 132 9.95 0.00 -8.36
C GLU A 132 10.04 -0.57 -6.94
N MET A 133 9.21 -1.57 -6.64
CA MET A 133 9.16 -2.20 -5.32
C MET A 133 9.90 -3.53 -5.27
N PHE A 134 10.45 -3.99 -6.41
CA PHE A 134 11.12 -5.27 -6.56
C PHE A 134 10.20 -6.46 -6.20
N ILE A 135 10.74 -7.68 -6.19
CA ILE A 135 9.99 -8.89 -5.77
C ILE A 135 9.74 -8.86 -4.25
N ALA A 136 8.81 -8.01 -3.81
CA ALA A 136 8.46 -7.79 -2.41
C ALA A 136 7.01 -7.31 -2.24
N GLU A 137 6.01 -8.14 -2.57
CA GLU A 137 4.60 -7.74 -2.59
C GLU A 137 4.08 -7.24 -1.24
N GLU A 138 4.60 -7.78 -0.13
CA GLU A 138 4.30 -7.29 1.22
C GLU A 138 4.75 -5.83 1.39
N GLN A 139 5.97 -5.50 0.95
CA GLN A 139 6.50 -4.14 0.99
C GLN A 139 5.84 -3.21 -0.03
N LEU A 140 5.46 -3.72 -1.20
CA LEU A 140 4.65 -3.02 -2.19
C LEU A 140 3.37 -2.48 -1.55
N LEU A 141 2.61 -3.34 -0.85
CA LEU A 141 1.37 -2.91 -0.21
C LEU A 141 1.61 -2.08 1.07
N ALA A 142 2.63 -2.39 1.85
CA ALA A 142 3.03 -1.55 2.99
C ALA A 142 3.35 -0.12 2.56
N THR A 143 4.06 0.02 1.43
CA THR A 143 4.44 1.31 0.85
C THR A 143 3.22 2.05 0.32
N ALA A 144 2.27 1.36 -0.34
CA ALA A 144 1.01 1.96 -0.73
C ALA A 144 0.25 2.57 0.48
N VAL A 145 0.18 1.83 1.60
CA VAL A 145 -0.44 2.33 2.84
C VAL A 145 0.30 3.55 3.39
N GLY A 146 1.64 3.56 3.33
CA GLY A 146 2.46 4.70 3.76
C GLY A 146 2.32 5.92 2.84
N MET A 147 2.21 5.72 1.53
CA MET A 147 2.06 6.83 0.57
C MET A 147 0.68 7.48 0.65
N GLN A 148 -0.39 6.72 0.90
CA GLN A 148 -1.71 7.31 1.00
C GLN A 148 -1.87 8.21 2.24
N VAL A 149 -1.17 7.92 3.36
CA VAL A 149 -1.21 8.81 4.54
C VAL A 149 -0.54 10.17 4.28
N THR A 150 0.32 10.27 3.27
CA THR A 150 0.98 11.53 2.88
C THR A 150 0.24 12.27 1.77
N GLY A 151 -0.95 11.80 1.37
CA GLY A 151 -1.84 12.47 0.42
C GLY A 151 -1.73 11.99 -1.03
N TRP A 152 -0.91 10.99 -1.31
CA TRP A 152 -0.85 10.36 -2.64
C TRP A 152 -2.02 9.40 -2.87
N ARG A 153 -2.33 9.12 -4.14
CA ARG A 153 -3.23 8.06 -4.59
C ARG A 153 -2.43 6.92 -5.25
N PRO A 154 -2.08 5.87 -4.50
CA PRO A 154 -1.25 4.78 -5.01
C PRO A 154 -2.03 3.82 -5.91
N PHE A 155 -1.41 3.42 -7.02
CA PHE A 155 -1.79 2.28 -7.84
C PHE A 155 -0.68 1.24 -7.77
N ALA A 156 -0.91 0.18 -7.00
CA ALA A 156 -0.01 -0.96 -6.88
C ALA A 156 -0.35 -2.05 -7.91
N SER A 157 0.65 -2.66 -8.53
CA SER A 157 0.46 -3.75 -9.49
C SER A 157 1.42 -4.92 -9.29
N THR A 158 0.89 -6.13 -9.50
CA THR A 158 1.64 -7.38 -9.58
C THR A 158 0.77 -8.43 -10.29
N PHE A 159 1.17 -9.70 -10.31
CA PHE A 159 0.28 -10.78 -10.73
C PHE A 159 -0.76 -11.01 -9.65
N ALA A 160 -2.01 -11.27 -10.04
CA ALA A 160 -3.10 -11.51 -9.11
C ALA A 160 -2.80 -12.69 -8.16
N ALA A 161 -2.04 -13.69 -8.62
CA ALA A 161 -1.61 -14.82 -7.79
C ALA A 161 -0.70 -14.36 -6.65
N PHE A 162 0.19 -13.39 -6.88
CA PHE A 162 1.14 -12.92 -5.88
C PHE A 162 0.52 -11.98 -4.85
N ILE A 163 -0.71 -11.50 -5.06
CA ILE A 163 -1.49 -10.82 -4.00
C ILE A 163 -1.70 -11.76 -2.80
N SER A 164 -1.72 -13.08 -3.00
CA SER A 164 -1.77 -14.06 -1.91
C SER A 164 -0.60 -13.89 -0.92
N ARG A 165 0.59 -13.51 -1.41
CA ARG A 165 1.77 -13.20 -0.58
C ARG A 165 1.50 -12.04 0.36
N ALA A 166 0.79 -11.02 -0.10
CA ALA A 166 0.53 -9.78 0.63
C ALA A 166 -0.88 -9.70 1.22
N TYR A 167 -1.61 -10.81 1.34
CA TYR A 167 -3.01 -10.79 1.76
C TYR A 167 -3.20 -10.22 3.17
N ASP A 168 -2.28 -10.46 4.10
CA ASP A 168 -2.37 -9.85 5.44
C ASP A 168 -2.22 -8.32 5.39
N PHE A 169 -1.40 -7.80 4.48
CA PHE A 169 -1.29 -6.35 4.25
C PHE A 169 -2.58 -5.79 3.65
N VAL A 170 -3.24 -6.48 2.73
CA VAL A 170 -4.57 -6.09 2.25
C VAL A 170 -5.58 -6.06 3.41
N ARG A 171 -5.63 -7.11 4.22
CA ARG A 171 -6.55 -7.22 5.36
C ARG A 171 -6.31 -6.10 6.38
N MET A 172 -5.06 -5.86 6.74
CA MET A 172 -4.68 -4.80 7.69
C MET A 172 -4.88 -3.40 7.12
N SER A 173 -4.78 -3.23 5.80
CA SER A 173 -5.10 -1.98 5.10
C SER A 173 -6.55 -1.57 5.29
N ALA A 174 -7.48 -2.52 5.18
CA ALA A 174 -8.90 -2.26 5.40
C ALA A 174 -9.19 -1.85 6.85
N ILE A 175 -8.55 -2.51 7.82
CA ILE A 175 -8.63 -2.15 9.24
C ILE A 175 -8.08 -0.74 9.48
N SER A 176 -7.00 -0.40 8.77
CA SER A 176 -6.37 0.93 8.81
C SER A 176 -7.15 1.99 8.04
N ARG A 177 -8.25 1.62 7.38
CA ARG A 177 -9.08 2.48 6.50
C ARG A 177 -8.23 3.13 5.40
N ALA A 178 -7.23 2.38 4.91
CA ALA A 178 -6.35 2.83 3.85
C ALA A 178 -7.08 2.93 2.51
N ASN A 179 -6.65 3.88 1.68
CA ASN A 179 -7.24 4.18 0.39
C ASN A 179 -6.20 4.04 -0.72
N TYR A 180 -6.24 2.93 -1.46
CA TYR A 180 -5.35 2.71 -2.61
C TYR A 180 -5.99 1.79 -3.66
N CYS A 181 -5.43 1.84 -4.86
CA CYS A 181 -5.81 1.03 -6.01
C CYS A 181 -4.83 -0.14 -6.15
N LEU A 182 -5.35 -1.33 -6.46
CA LEU A 182 -4.58 -2.55 -6.66
C LEU A 182 -4.95 -3.17 -8.02
N SER A 183 -3.97 -3.51 -8.84
CA SER A 183 -4.17 -4.25 -10.10
C SER A 183 -3.47 -5.60 -10.03
N GLY A 184 -4.23 -6.67 -10.25
CA GLY A 184 -3.72 -8.03 -10.33
C GLY A 184 -3.87 -8.54 -11.76
N SER A 185 -2.76 -8.76 -12.45
CA SER A 185 -2.75 -9.29 -13.81
C SER A 185 -2.65 -10.82 -13.83
N HIS A 186 -2.65 -11.42 -15.03
CA HIS A 186 -2.44 -12.87 -15.20
C HIS A 186 -3.45 -13.71 -14.41
N ALA A 187 -4.70 -13.26 -14.36
CA ALA A 187 -5.71 -13.91 -13.56
C ALA A 187 -6.33 -15.13 -14.27
N GLY A 188 -6.60 -16.19 -13.51
CA GLY A 188 -7.22 -17.41 -14.03
C GLY A 188 -6.29 -18.31 -14.84
N VAL A 189 -6.89 -19.32 -15.48
CA VAL A 189 -6.16 -20.35 -16.25
C VAL A 189 -5.71 -19.89 -17.63
N SER A 190 -6.23 -18.77 -18.14
CA SER A 190 -5.99 -18.29 -19.51
C SER A 190 -4.57 -17.78 -19.75
N ILE A 191 -3.71 -17.77 -18.73
CA ILE A 191 -2.31 -17.34 -18.86
C ILE A 191 -1.48 -18.31 -19.70
N GLY A 192 -1.88 -19.58 -19.75
CA GLY A 192 -1.22 -20.62 -20.53
C GLY A 192 -0.11 -21.35 -19.78
N GLU A 193 1.07 -21.36 -20.37
CA GLU A 193 2.14 -22.32 -20.14
C GLU A 193 2.88 -22.17 -18.80
N ASP A 194 2.83 -20.99 -18.17
CA ASP A 194 3.45 -20.76 -16.84
C ASP A 194 2.84 -21.65 -15.76
N GLY A 195 1.61 -22.12 -15.96
CA GLY A 195 0.98 -23.12 -15.11
C GLY A 195 0.44 -22.57 -13.79
N PRO A 196 0.00 -23.47 -12.89
CA PRO A 196 -0.84 -23.12 -11.74
C PRO A 196 -0.17 -22.22 -10.69
N SER A 197 1.15 -22.11 -10.67
CA SER A 197 1.85 -21.19 -9.75
C SER A 197 1.60 -19.71 -10.05
N GLN A 198 1.24 -19.37 -11.30
CA GLN A 198 0.96 -18.00 -11.74
C GLN A 198 -0.55 -17.75 -11.91
N MET A 199 -1.37 -18.81 -11.89
CA MET A 199 -2.82 -18.72 -12.07
C MET A 199 -3.47 -18.21 -10.78
N ALA A 200 -3.98 -16.98 -10.81
CA ALA A 200 -4.80 -16.48 -9.71
C ALA A 200 -6.20 -17.10 -9.76
N LEU A 201 -6.52 -17.97 -8.80
CA LEU A 201 -7.79 -18.71 -8.78
C LEU A 201 -8.66 -18.36 -7.55
N GLU A 202 -8.04 -17.80 -6.52
CA GLU A 202 -8.64 -17.43 -5.24
C GLU A 202 -8.76 -15.92 -5.04
N ASP A 203 -8.19 -15.11 -5.94
CA ASP A 203 -8.04 -13.66 -5.79
C ASP A 203 -9.38 -12.93 -5.58
N ILE A 204 -10.41 -13.29 -6.36
CA ILE A 204 -11.75 -12.74 -6.22
C ILE A 204 -12.34 -13.11 -4.85
N ALA A 205 -12.19 -14.36 -4.42
CA ALA A 205 -12.77 -14.84 -3.17
C ALA A 205 -12.10 -14.15 -1.97
N ALA A 206 -10.77 -14.11 -1.97
CA ALA A 206 -9.97 -13.48 -0.93
C ALA A 206 -10.29 -11.98 -0.81
N LEU A 207 -10.26 -11.24 -1.92
CA LEU A 207 -10.45 -9.79 -1.88
C LEU A 207 -11.90 -9.39 -1.61
N ARG A 208 -12.89 -10.18 -2.02
CA ARG A 208 -14.30 -9.96 -1.64
C ARG A 208 -14.57 -10.20 -0.16
N ALA A 209 -13.75 -10.98 0.54
CA ALA A 209 -13.88 -11.20 1.97
C ALA A 209 -13.38 -10.00 2.81
N VAL A 210 -12.62 -9.08 2.20
CA VAL A 210 -12.07 -7.91 2.88
C VAL A 210 -13.14 -6.81 2.97
N HIS A 211 -13.42 -6.35 4.19
CA HIS A 211 -14.41 -5.28 4.42
C HIS A 211 -13.98 -3.98 3.72
N GLY A 212 -14.92 -3.31 3.05
CA GLY A 212 -14.66 -2.05 2.36
C GLY A 212 -13.86 -2.19 1.05
N SER A 213 -13.54 -3.41 0.60
CA SER A 213 -12.94 -3.60 -0.72
C SER A 213 -13.97 -3.41 -1.84
N THR A 214 -13.49 -3.04 -3.01
CA THR A 214 -14.26 -3.06 -4.27
C THR A 214 -13.51 -3.93 -5.26
N VAL A 215 -14.14 -4.99 -5.76
CA VAL A 215 -13.54 -5.94 -6.71
C VAL A 215 -14.12 -5.73 -8.10
N LEU A 216 -13.25 -5.41 -9.06
CA LEU A 216 -13.59 -5.09 -10.45
C LEU A 216 -12.94 -6.09 -11.40
N HIS A 217 -13.68 -6.56 -12.40
CA HIS A 217 -13.18 -7.48 -13.42
C HIS A 217 -13.72 -7.05 -14.80
N PRO A 218 -13.02 -6.15 -15.52
CA PRO A 218 -13.42 -5.71 -16.85
C PRO A 218 -13.39 -6.84 -17.86
N CYS A 219 -14.31 -6.82 -18.83
CA CYS A 219 -14.32 -7.76 -19.95
C CYS A 219 -13.70 -7.21 -21.24
N ASP A 220 -13.31 -5.93 -21.29
CA ASP A 220 -12.67 -5.30 -22.45
C ASP A 220 -11.77 -4.10 -22.06
N ALA A 221 -11.04 -3.59 -23.05
CA ALA A 221 -10.11 -2.47 -22.89
C ALA A 221 -10.80 -1.13 -22.55
N ASN A 222 -11.96 -0.85 -23.14
CA ASN A 222 -12.72 0.38 -22.86
C ASN A 222 -13.30 0.40 -21.43
N GLN A 223 -13.79 -0.74 -20.94
CA GLN A 223 -14.20 -0.93 -19.56
C GLN A 223 -13.00 -0.77 -18.63
N THR A 224 -11.86 -1.37 -18.97
CA THR A 224 -10.63 -1.24 -18.18
C THR A 224 -10.25 0.23 -18.02
N ALA A 225 -10.17 1.00 -19.11
CA ALA A 225 -9.80 2.41 -19.07
C ALA A 225 -10.75 3.25 -18.21
N LYS A 226 -12.06 3.03 -18.34
CA LYS A 226 -13.07 3.71 -17.52
C LYS A 226 -12.97 3.33 -16.04
N LEU A 227 -12.74 2.05 -15.75
CA LEU A 227 -12.62 1.57 -14.37
C LEU A 227 -11.36 2.12 -13.71
N VAL A 228 -10.20 2.12 -14.37
CA VAL A 228 -8.96 2.73 -13.83
C VAL A 228 -9.19 4.17 -13.41
N ALA A 229 -9.84 4.99 -14.24
CA ALA A 229 -10.21 6.35 -13.86
C ALA A 229 -11.12 6.40 -12.63
N LYS A 230 -12.14 5.53 -12.56
CA LYS A 230 -13.07 5.47 -11.43
C LYS A 230 -12.43 4.94 -10.15
N MET A 231 -11.41 4.09 -10.25
CA MET A 231 -10.67 3.60 -9.09
C MET A 231 -10.02 4.77 -8.34
N ALA A 232 -9.55 5.82 -9.03
CA ALA A 232 -8.86 6.96 -8.41
C ALA A 232 -9.74 7.74 -7.41
N ASP A 233 -11.05 7.74 -7.60
CA ASP A 233 -12.02 8.51 -6.80
C ASP A 233 -12.77 7.67 -5.77
N ARG A 234 -12.42 6.39 -5.62
CA ARG A 234 -13.17 5.46 -4.77
C ARG A 234 -12.41 5.11 -3.51
N ASP A 235 -13.07 5.27 -2.37
CA ASP A 235 -12.51 4.93 -1.08
C ASP A 235 -12.34 3.41 -0.89
N GLY A 236 -11.45 3.06 0.02
CA GLY A 236 -11.09 1.69 0.37
C GLY A 236 -10.04 1.08 -0.56
N ILE A 237 -9.99 -0.24 -0.56
CA ILE A 237 -9.08 -1.03 -1.39
C ILE A 237 -9.81 -1.38 -2.67
N VAL A 238 -9.42 -0.76 -3.78
CA VAL A 238 -10.09 -0.96 -5.08
C VAL A 238 -9.23 -1.88 -5.94
N TYR A 239 -9.67 -3.12 -6.11
CA TYR A 239 -8.98 -4.14 -6.87
C TYR A 239 -9.50 -4.25 -8.29
N LEU A 240 -8.58 -4.26 -9.27
CA LEU A 240 -8.85 -4.51 -10.68
C LEU A 240 -8.15 -5.79 -11.13
N ARG A 241 -8.96 -6.78 -11.52
CA ARG A 241 -8.49 -8.06 -12.06
C ARG A 241 -8.31 -7.95 -13.57
N THR A 242 -7.09 -8.12 -14.06
CA THR A 242 -6.76 -8.02 -15.50
C THR A 242 -6.25 -9.36 -16.05
N LEU A 243 -6.44 -9.57 -17.36
CA LEU A 243 -6.20 -10.83 -18.06
C LEU A 243 -4.99 -10.71 -19.00
N ARG A 244 -4.31 -11.85 -19.20
CA ARG A 244 -3.10 -11.97 -20.02
C ARG A 244 -3.39 -11.80 -21.50
#